data_AF-A0A958UUQ6-F1
#
_entry.id   AF-A0A958UUQ6-F1
#
_cell.length_a   1.000
_cell.length_b   1.000
_cell.length_c   1.000
_cell.angle_alpha   90.00
_cell.angle_beta   90.00
_cell.angle_gamma   90.00
#
_symmetry.space_group_name_H-M   'P 1'
#
loop_
_entity.id
_entity.type
_entity.pdbx_description
1 polymer ?
#
loop_
_entity_poly.entity_id
_entity_poly.type
_entity_poly.pdbx_seq_one_letter_code
_entity_poly.pdbx_strand_id
1 'polypeptide(L)'
;MDYAKEFEKFAIKDQGISSTYYNKIMSSMYPVGLTPNIIEERQMNIAIFDVFSRLMMDRIIFLGTAINDQVANIIQAQLLFLASTDSSKDISIYINSPG
;
A
#
# COMPACT_ATOMS: atom_id res chain seq x y z
N MET A 1 16.62 1.39 0.68
CA MET A 1 15.52 1.25 1.67
C MET A 1 14.35 0.65 0.93
N ASP A 2 13.64 -0.29 1.54
CA ASP A 2 12.48 -0.96 0.95
C ASP A 2 11.24 -0.43 1.66
N TYR A 3 10.59 0.57 1.05
CA TYR A 3 9.47 1.29 1.67
C TYR A 3 8.25 0.39 1.87
N ALA A 4 8.05 -0.65 1.06
CA ALA A 4 7.01 -1.64 1.32
C ALA A 4 7.28 -2.39 2.61
N LYS A 5 8.53 -2.84 2.84
CA LYS A 5 8.90 -3.52 4.10
C LYS A 5 8.85 -2.58 5.30
N GLU A 6 9.22 -1.31 5.14
CA GLU A 6 9.14 -0.32 6.21
C GLU A 6 7.70 0.03 6.55
N PHE A 7 6.84 0.18 5.54
CA PHE A 7 5.41 0.40 5.74
C PHE A 7 4.72 -0.83 6.34
N GLU A 8 5.03 -2.04 5.87
CA GLU A 8 4.53 -3.28 6.48
C GLU A 8 4.89 -3.35 7.96
N LYS A 9 6.15 -3.06 8.29
CA LYS A 9 6.62 -3.02 9.67
C LYS A 9 5.90 -1.95 10.49
N PHE A 10 5.71 -0.75 9.95
CA PHE A 10 4.98 0.35 10.61
C PHE A 10 3.50 -0.01 10.84
N ALA A 11 2.83 -0.54 9.82
CA ALA A 11 1.45 -0.98 9.89
C ALA A 11 1.26 -2.05 10.98
N ILE A 12 2.13 -3.06 11.01
CA ILE A 12 2.01 -4.19 11.94
C ILE A 12 2.44 -3.81 13.36
N LYS A 13 3.57 -3.11 13.52
CA LYS A 13 4.17 -2.85 14.83
C LYS A 13 3.67 -1.59 15.50
N ASP A 14 3.50 -0.51 14.73
CA ASP A 14 3.23 0.82 15.28
C ASP A 14 1.73 1.17 15.20
N GLN A 15 1.01 0.64 14.22
CA GLN A 15 -0.43 0.86 14.05
C GLN A 15 -1.31 -0.35 14.46
N GLY A 16 -0.69 -1.47 14.88
CA GLY A 16 -1.42 -2.65 15.36
C GLY A 16 -2.24 -3.37 14.29
N ILE A 17 -1.94 -3.15 13.00
CA ILE A 17 -2.65 -3.79 11.89
C ILE A 17 -2.22 -5.26 11.79
N SER A 18 -3.18 -6.18 11.85
CA SER A 18 -2.89 -7.61 11.69
C SER A 18 -2.26 -7.91 10.31
N SER A 19 -1.23 -8.75 10.29
CA SER A 19 -0.58 -9.18 9.04
C SER A 19 -1.55 -9.80 8.03
N THR A 20 -2.54 -10.58 8.51
CA THR A 20 -3.59 -11.14 7.65
C THR A 20 -4.47 -10.06 7.03
N TYR A 21 -4.75 -9.00 7.79
CA TYR A 21 -5.54 -7.86 7.33
C TYR A 21 -4.76 -7.03 6.31
N TYR A 22 -3.47 -6.76 6.58
CA TYR A 22 -2.55 -6.11 5.65
C TYR A 22 -2.49 -6.84 4.30
N ASN A 23 -2.25 -8.16 4.33
CA ASN A 23 -2.14 -8.99 3.12
C ASN A 23 -3.45 -9.03 2.33
N LYS A 24 -4.60 -9.18 3.00
CA LYS A 24 -5.92 -9.20 2.34
C LYS A 24 -6.20 -7.90 1.61
N ILE A 25 -5.74 -6.76 2.15
CA ILE A 25 -6.01 -5.46 1.56
C ILE A 25 -5.01 -5.12 0.46
N MET A 26 -3.74 -5.49 0.59
CA MET A 26 -2.81 -5.41 -0.54
C MET A 26 -3.35 -6.21 -1.73
N SER A 27 -3.95 -7.36 -1.50
CA SER A 27 -4.63 -8.14 -2.55
C SER A 27 -5.90 -7.50 -3.11
N SER A 28 -6.60 -6.65 -2.35
CA SER A 28 -7.85 -6.01 -2.82
C SER A 28 -7.61 -4.63 -3.45
N MET A 29 -6.58 -3.91 -3.00
CA MET A 29 -6.13 -2.64 -3.54
C MET A 29 -5.35 -2.84 -4.85
N TYR A 30 -4.66 -3.98 -4.97
CA TYR A 30 -3.90 -4.38 -6.14
C TYR A 30 -4.44 -5.73 -6.62
N PRO A 31 -5.45 -5.75 -7.52
CA PRO A 31 -6.01 -6.99 -8.01
C PRO A 31 -4.91 -7.78 -8.73
N VAL A 32 -4.45 -8.84 -8.07
CA VAL A 32 -3.57 -9.85 -8.65
C VAL A 32 -4.45 -10.67 -9.59
N GLY A 33 -4.14 -10.65 -10.89
CA GLY A 33 -4.91 -11.36 -11.91
C GLY A 33 -5.14 -12.83 -11.52
N LEU A 34 -6.40 -13.27 -11.57
CA LEU A 34 -6.85 -14.61 -11.23
C LEU A 34 -6.24 -15.67 -12.20
N THR A 35 -5.21 -16.39 -11.71
CA THR A 35 -4.68 -17.74 -12.09
C THR A 35 -4.18 -18.03 -13.54
N PRO A 36 -3.24 -18.98 -13.79
CA PRO A 36 -2.23 -19.64 -12.94
C PRO A 36 -0.77 -19.58 -13.50
N ASN A 37 0.24 -19.31 -12.66
CA ASN A 37 1.58 -19.93 -12.70
C ASN A 37 2.41 -19.38 -11.52
N ILE A 38 2.74 -20.25 -10.55
CA ILE A 38 3.33 -19.93 -9.24
C ILE A 38 4.71 -19.20 -9.34
N ILE A 39 5.33 -19.22 -10.51
CA ILE A 39 6.63 -18.57 -10.78
C ILE A 39 6.43 -17.15 -11.34
N GLU A 40 5.58 -16.97 -12.34
CA GLU A 40 5.30 -15.66 -12.95
C GLU A 40 4.48 -14.75 -12.05
N GLU A 41 3.57 -15.31 -11.25
CA GLU A 41 2.75 -14.55 -10.30
C GLU A 41 3.61 -13.92 -9.19
N ARG A 42 4.64 -14.63 -8.71
CA ARG A 42 5.62 -14.04 -7.78
C ARG A 42 6.42 -12.92 -8.43
N GLN A 43 6.86 -13.07 -9.68
CA GLN A 43 7.60 -12.03 -10.38
C GLN A 43 6.73 -10.79 -10.65
N MET A 44 5.47 -10.99 -11.07
CA MET A 44 4.50 -9.90 -11.25
C MET A 44 4.16 -9.22 -9.92
N ASN A 45 3.94 -9.98 -8.84
CA ASN A 45 3.69 -9.40 -7.52
C ASN A 45 4.89 -8.59 -7.03
N ILE A 46 6.12 -9.07 -7.24
CA ILE A 46 7.33 -8.32 -6.92
C ILE A 46 7.40 -7.02 -7.73
N ALA A 47 7.09 -7.06 -9.03
CA ALA A 47 7.11 -5.86 -9.88
C ALA A 47 6.00 -4.85 -9.53
N ILE A 48 4.80 -5.32 -9.19
CA ILE A 48 3.68 -4.48 -8.75
C ILE A 48 4.01 -3.83 -7.40
N PHE A 49 4.53 -4.61 -6.44
CA PHE A 49 5.01 -4.08 -5.17
C PHE A 49 6.12 -3.05 -5.38
N ASP A 50 7.02 -3.25 -6.34
CA ASP A 50 8.10 -2.30 -6.66
C ASP A 50 7.57 -0.95 -7.15
N VAL A 51 6.55 -0.94 -8.02
CA VAL A 51 5.93 0.31 -8.51
C VAL A 51 5.22 1.07 -7.38
N PHE A 52 4.44 0.40 -6.53
CA PHE A 52 3.74 1.08 -5.42
C PHE A 52 4.69 1.51 -4.31
N SER A 53 5.74 0.73 -4.04
CA SER A 53 6.83 1.14 -3.14
C SER A 53 7.54 2.38 -3.69
N ARG A 54 7.77 2.42 -5.00
CA ARG A 54 8.39 3.55 -5.67
C ARG A 54 7.52 4.81 -5.57
N LEU A 55 6.22 4.69 -5.82
CA LEU A 55 5.28 5.80 -5.65
C LEU A 55 5.26 6.29 -4.20
N MET A 56 5.24 5.39 -3.22
CA MET A 56 5.27 5.75 -1.81
C MET A 56 6.58 6.45 -1.40
N MET A 57 7.73 6.03 -1.95
CA MET A 57 9.01 6.75 -1.81
C MET A 57 8.93 8.17 -2.33
N ASP A 58 8.30 8.34 -3.49
CA ASP A 58 8.06 9.64 -4.12
C ASP A 58 6.89 10.41 -3.46
N ARG A 59 6.38 9.92 -2.32
CA ARG A 59 5.29 10.49 -1.50
C ARG A 59 3.96 10.60 -2.24
N ILE A 60 3.71 9.63 -3.12
CA ILE A 60 2.50 9.50 -3.91
C ILE A 60 1.64 8.38 -3.33
N ILE A 61 0.41 8.71 -2.95
CA ILE A 61 -0.64 7.76 -2.53
C ILE A 61 -1.64 7.62 -3.68
N PHE A 62 -1.98 6.39 -4.05
CA PHE A 62 -2.98 6.09 -5.08
C PHE A 62 -4.20 5.41 -4.46
N LEU A 63 -5.38 6.03 -4.61
CA LEU A 63 -6.66 5.47 -4.17
C LEU A 63 -7.45 5.05 -5.41
N GLY A 64 -7.30 3.79 -5.81
CA GLY A 64 -7.90 3.23 -7.04
C GLY A 64 -9.12 2.32 -6.83
N THR A 65 -9.60 2.19 -5.59
CA THR A 65 -10.63 1.22 -5.20
C THR A 65 -11.76 1.89 -4.43
N ALA A 66 -12.88 1.17 -4.27
CA ALA A 66 -14.01 1.61 -3.45
C ALA A 66 -13.58 1.85 -2.00
N ILE A 67 -14.10 2.90 -1.38
CA ILE A 67 -13.75 3.25 0.00
C ILE A 67 -14.56 2.37 0.94
N ASN A 68 -13.85 1.66 1.81
CA ASN A 68 -14.41 0.97 2.95
C ASN A 68 -13.50 1.20 4.16
N ASP A 69 -13.93 0.75 5.35
CA ASP A 69 -13.17 0.92 6.59
C ASP A 69 -11.71 0.42 6.47
N GLN A 70 -11.48 -0.62 5.67
CA GLN A 70 -10.15 -1.17 5.47
C GLN A 70 -9.26 -0.26 4.64
N VAL A 71 -9.78 0.23 3.51
CA VAL A 71 -9.07 1.16 2.63
C VAL A 71 -8.81 2.48 3.37
N ALA A 72 -9.80 2.99 4.11
CA ALA A 72 -9.67 4.22 4.90
C ALA A 72 -8.55 4.14 5.94
N ASN A 73 -8.50 3.04 6.72
CA ASN A 73 -7.45 2.82 7.72
C ASN A 73 -6.04 2.76 7.09
N ILE A 74 -5.92 2.20 5.88
CA ILE A 74 -4.62 2.15 5.20
C ILE A 74 -4.19 3.50 4.69
N ILE A 75 -5.09 4.25 4.04
CA ILE A 75 -4.76 5.61 3.59
C ILE A 75 -4.35 6.46 4.79
N GLN A 76 -5.02 6.32 5.94
CA GLN A 76 -4.62 6.95 7.19
C GLN A 76 -3.22 6.51 7.64
N ALA A 77 -2.93 5.21 7.67
CA ALA A 77 -1.61 4.71 8.04
C ALA A 77 -0.50 5.19 7.09
N GLN A 78 -0.76 5.26 5.78
CA GLN A 78 0.18 5.78 4.78
C GLN A 78 0.45 7.27 5.01
N LEU A 79 -0.58 8.07 5.29
CA LEU A 79 -0.42 9.49 5.61
C LEU A 79 0.43 9.68 6.87
N LEU A 80 0.16 8.92 7.93
CA LEU A 80 0.93 8.97 9.17
C LEU A 80 2.40 8.55 8.97
N PHE A 81 2.64 7.54 8.14
CA PHE A 81 3.99 7.09 7.81
C PHE A 81 4.76 8.14 6.98
N LEU A 82 4.12 8.75 5.98
CA LEU A 82 4.76 9.80 5.19
C LEU A 82 5.01 11.07 6.02
N ALA A 83 4.13 11.39 6.96
CA ALA A 83 4.33 12.49 7.89
C ALA A 83 5.45 12.21 8.92
N SER A 84 5.62 10.96 9.37
CA SER A 84 6.68 10.59 10.31
C SER A 84 8.07 10.54 9.67
N THR A 85 8.15 10.24 8.37
CA THR A 85 9.41 10.22 7.61
C THR A 85 9.91 11.63 7.26
N ASP A 86 9.01 12.53 6.86
CA ASP A 86 9.31 13.94 6.61
C ASP A 86 8.02 14.76 6.65
N SER A 87 7.80 15.51 7.73
CA SER A 87 6.59 16.33 7.93
C SER A 87 6.60 17.63 7.14
N SER A 88 7.74 18.02 6.55
CA SER A 88 7.88 19.27 5.80
C SER A 88 7.57 19.15 4.31
N LYS A 89 7.53 17.91 3.80
CA LYS A 89 7.26 17.61 2.40
C LYS A 89 5.80 17.31 2.14
N ASP A 90 5.30 17.80 1.01
CA ASP A 90 3.95 17.52 0.55
C ASP A 90 3.72 16.03 0.25
N ILE A 91 2.44 15.63 0.26
CA ILE A 91 1.99 14.30 -0.11
C ILE A 91 1.00 14.47 -1.26
N SER A 92 1.25 13.77 -2.37
CA SER A 92 0.35 13.78 -3.53
C SER A 92 -0.61 12.61 -3.45
N ILE A 93 -1.91 12.87 -3.48
CA ILE A 93 -2.93 11.82 -3.45
C ILE A 93 -3.68 11.82 -4.78
N TYR A 94 -3.64 10.70 -5.49
CA TYR A 94 -4.37 10.48 -6.74
C TYR A 94 -5.61 9.64 -6.45
N ILE A 95 -6.79 10.20 -6.71
CA ILE A 95 -8.06 9.60 -6.35
C ILE A 95 -8.80 9.17 -7.62
N ASN A 96 -9.06 7.87 -7.72
CA ASN A 96 -9.90 7.24 -8.71
C ASN A 96 -10.75 6.17 -8.01
N SER A 97 -11.75 6.62 -7.26
CA SER A 97 -12.61 5.75 -6.45
C SER A 97 -14.08 5.87 -6.89
N PRO A 98 -14.83 4.76 -6.96
CA PRO A 98 -16.27 4.78 -7.24
C PRO A 98 -17.12 5.25 -6.03
N GLY A 99 -16.49 5.55 -4.90
CA GLY A 99 -17.15 5.78 -3.62
C GLY A 99 -16.70 4.77 -2.58
#